data_AF-A0A359MZX7-F1
#
_entry.id   AF-A0A359MZX7-F1
#
_cell.length_a   1.000
_cell.length_b   1.000
_cell.length_c   1.000
_cell.angle_alpha   90.00
_cell.angle_beta   90.00
_cell.angle_gamma   90.00
#
_symmetry.space_group_name_H-M   'P 1'
#
loop_
_entity.id
_entity.type
_entity.pdbx_description
1 polymer ?
#
loop_
_entity_poly.entity_id
_entity_poly.type
_entity_poly.pdbx_seq_one_letter_code
_entity_poly.pdbx_strand_id
1 'polypeptide(L)' 'GGEGVNLDGFMIGRASFGNPWCFLPGNYVPSFGEILDTMQKHAKLLIELK' A
#
# COMPACT_ATOMS: atom_id res chain seq x y z
N GLY A 1 28.08 -1.80 7.83
CA GLY A 1 27.06 -1.18 6.98
C GLY A 1 26.76 -2.16 5.89
N GLY A 2 25.53 -2.67 5.81
CA GLY A 2 25.18 -3.68 4.81
C GLY A 2 25.04 -3.02 3.44
N GLU A 3 25.82 -3.48 2.47
CA GLU A 3 25.57 -3.20 1.06
C GLU A 3 24.22 -3.80 0.69
N GLY A 4 23.34 -3.00 0.08
CA GLY A 4 22.04 -3.46 -0.39
C GLY A 4 22.23 -4.51 -1.47
N VAL A 5 21.55 -5.65 -1.35
CA VAL A 5 21.54 -6.68 -2.38
C VAL A 5 20.86 -6.12 -3.64
N ASN A 6 21.52 -6.23 -4.79
CA ASN A 6 20.98 -5.78 -6.08
C ASN A 6 19.98 -6.81 -6.61
N LEU A 7 18.73 -6.67 -6.19
CA LEU A 7 17.62 -7.53 -6.58
C LEU A 7 16.80 -6.84 -7.70
N ASP A 8 16.29 -7.64 -8.64
CA ASP A 8 15.36 -7.16 -9.68
C ASP A 8 13.97 -6.79 -9.11
N GLY A 9 13.71 -7.13 -7.84
CA GLY A 9 12.46 -6.83 -7.16
C GLY A 9 12.49 -7.18 -5.69
N PHE A 10 11.46 -6.72 -4.96
CA PHE A 10 11.28 -6.98 -3.54
C PHE A 10 9.81 -7.20 -3.21
N MET A 11 9.54 -7.81 -2.06
CA MET A 11 8.18 -8.07 -1.56
C MET A 11 7.90 -7.24 -0.31
N ILE A 12 6.78 -6.51 -0.31
CA ILE A 12 6.28 -5.81 0.89
C ILE A 12 5.23 -6.71 1.56
N GLY A 13 5.55 -7.20 2.76
CA GLY A 13 4.61 -7.96 3.59
C GLY A 13 3.76 -7.03 4.45
N ARG A 14 3.95 -7.12 5.78
CA ARG A 14 3.10 -6.49 6.79
C ARG A 14 2.89 -4.97 6.62
N ALA A 15 3.86 -4.27 6.05
CA ALA A 15 3.77 -2.82 5.85
C ALA A 15 2.72 -2.39 4.81
N SER A 16 2.17 -3.34 4.03
CA SER A 16 1.12 -3.06 3.04
C SER A 16 -0.30 -3.06 3.64
N PHE A 17 -0.52 -3.67 4.81
CA PHE A 17 -1.86 -3.73 5.41
C PHE A 17 -2.30 -2.34 5.88
N GLY A 18 -3.44 -1.86 5.38
CA GLY A 18 -3.94 -0.51 5.65
C GLY A 18 -3.11 0.60 4.99
N ASN A 19 -2.08 0.26 4.21
CA ASN A 19 -1.19 1.20 3.56
C ASN A 19 -0.91 0.76 2.10
N PRO A 20 -1.92 0.78 1.21
CA PRO A 20 -1.71 0.43 -0.19
C PRO A 20 -0.74 1.39 -0.91
N TRP A 21 -0.51 2.56 -0.34
CA TRP A 21 0.37 3.60 -0.87
C TRP A 21 1.86 3.23 -0.79
N CYS A 22 2.24 2.22 -0.02
CA CYS A 22 3.63 1.75 0.06
C CYS A 22 4.19 1.23 -1.26
N PHE A 23 3.32 0.95 -2.24
CA PHE A 23 3.71 0.54 -3.59
C PHE A 23 3.89 1.73 -4.55
N LEU A 24 3.60 2.96 -4.13
CA LEU A 24 3.80 4.15 -4.93
C LEU A 24 5.21 4.72 -4.72
N PRO A 25 5.85 5.25 -5.78
CA PRO A 25 7.18 5.85 -5.67
C PRO A 25 7.14 7.19 -4.92
N GLY A 26 8.30 7.66 -4.48
CA GLY A 26 8.48 9.05 -4.03
C GLY A 26 7.99 9.36 -2.61
N ASN A 27 7.89 8.35 -1.73
CA ASN A 27 7.37 8.51 -0.36
C ASN A 27 6.00 9.19 -0.33
N TYR A 28 5.09 8.75 -1.21
CA TYR A 28 3.75 9.32 -1.29
C TYR A 28 3.06 9.34 0.06
N VAL A 29 2.51 10.50 0.43
CA VAL A 29 1.69 10.68 1.62
C VAL A 29 0.27 11.01 1.15
N PRO A 30 -0.69 10.08 1.29
CA PRO A 30 -2.06 10.35 0.88
C PRO A 30 -2.69 11.43 1.75
N SER A 31 -3.58 12.22 1.16
CA SER A 31 -4.46 13.10 1.91
C SER A 31 -5.47 12.30 2.73
N PHE A 32 -6.07 12.94 3.74
CA PHE A 32 -7.10 12.31 4.54
C PHE A 32 -8.32 11.88 3.70
N GLY A 33 -8.70 12.68 2.69
CA GLY A 33 -9.80 12.34 1.78
C GLY A 33 -9.52 11.05 1.00
N GLU A 34 -8.32 10.92 0.42
CA GLU A 34 -7.93 9.72 -0.31
C GLU A 34 -7.89 8.46 0.57
N ILE A 35 -7.48 8.62 1.83
CA ILE A 35 -7.55 7.52 2.81
C ILE A 35 -9.00 7.07 2.97
N LEU A 36 -9.93 8.00 3.22
CA LEU A 36 -11.36 7.69 3.40
C LEU A 36 -11.97 7.05 2.15
N ASP A 37 -11.71 7.59 0.98
CA ASP A 37 -12.22 7.07 -0.30
C ASP A 37 -11.70 5.64 -0.56
N THR A 38 -10.42 5.41 -0.27
CA THR A 38 -9.80 4.09 -0.42
C THR A 38 -10.36 3.09 0.57
N MET A 39 -10.58 3.48 1.84
CA MET A 39 -11.21 2.65 2.85
C MET A 39 -12.64 2.26 2.44
N GLN A 40 -13.43 3.21 1.95
CA GLN A 40 -14.79 2.96 1.48
C GLN A 40 -14.81 1.99 0.29
N LYS A 41 -13.91 2.19 -0.68
CA LYS A 41 -13.78 1.28 -1.83
C LYS A 41 -13.35 -0.12 -1.40
N HIS A 42 -12.36 -0.23 -0.52
CA HIS A 42 -11.92 -1.51 0.03
C HIS A 42 -13.08 -2.25 0.69
N ALA A 43 -13.82 -1.59 1.57
CA ALA A 43 -14.96 -2.18 2.27
C ALA A 43 -16.05 -2.66 1.30
N LYS A 44 -16.36 -1.88 0.26
CA LYS A 44 -17.31 -2.26 -0.79
C LYS A 44 -16.86 -3.52 -1.52
N LEU A 45 -15.61 -3.57 -1.98
CA LEU A 45 -15.06 -4.74 -2.68
C LEU A 45 -15.07 -5.98 -1.80
N LEU A 46 -14.77 -5.84 -0.51
CA LEU A 46 -14.79 -6.94 0.45
C LEU A 46 -16.20 -7.53 0.65
N ILE A 47 -17.25 -6.71 0.51
CA ILE A 47 -18.64 -7.18 0.57
C ILE A 47 -19.06 -7.83 -0.75
N GLU A 48 -18.70 -7.24 -1.89
CA GLU A 48 -19.12 -7.69 -3.22
C GLU A 48 -18.42 -8.96 -3.70
N LEU A 49 -17.17 -9.17 -3.29
CA LEU A 49 -16.32 -10.30 -3.72
C LEU A 49 -16.24 -11.43 -2.68
N LYS A 50 -17.14 -11.39 -1.69
CA LYS A 50 -17.26 -12.42 -0.66
C LYS A 50 -18.00 -13.63 -1.18
#